data_AF-A0A523VLD5-F1
#
_entry.id   AF-A0A523VLD5-F1
#
_cell.length_a   1.000
_cell.length_b   1.000
_cell.length_c   1.000
_cell.angle_alpha   90.00
_cell.angle_beta   90.00
_cell.angle_gamma   90.00
#
_symmetry.space_group_name_H-M   'P 1'
#
loop_
_entity.id
_entity.type
_entity.pdbx_description
1 polymer ?
#
loop_
_entity_poly.entity_id
_entity_poly.type
_entity_poly.pdbx_seq_one_letter_code
_entity_poly.pdbx_strand_id
1 'polypeptide(L)'
;MSEVEIGKVTDFFAKPVVAGIQLSSALRIGDKIHVKGNSTDMELTVKSMQIERVSVTEGKPGDIVGVEVPDRVRRGDKVYRITEGP
;
A
#
# COMPACT_ATOMS: atom_id res chain seq x y z
N MET A 1 6.94 12.98 -12.02
CA MET A 1 6.62 11.84 -11.15
C MET A 1 5.66 10.96 -11.91
N SER A 2 6.00 9.68 -12.08
CA SER A 2 5.11 8.71 -12.71
C SER A 2 4.43 7.90 -11.61
N GLU A 3 3.12 7.70 -11.73
CA GLU A 3 2.34 6.89 -10.81
C GLU A 3 1.85 5.64 -11.53
N VAL A 4 2.14 4.47 -10.96
CA VAL A 4 1.69 3.18 -11.49
C VAL A 4 0.73 2.56 -10.50
N GLU A 5 -0.49 2.20 -10.93
CA GLU A 5 -1.44 1.49 -10.06
C GLU A 5 -0.85 0.13 -9.69
N ILE A 6 -0.58 -0.08 -8.40
CA ILE A 6 0.05 -1.30 -7.87
C ILE A 6 -0.91 -2.13 -7.02
N GLY A 7 -2.12 -1.66 -6.77
CA GLY A 7 -3.10 -2.41 -6.01
C GLY A 7 -4.28 -1.58 -5.54
N LYS A 8 -5.07 -2.20 -4.65
CA LYS A 8 -6.25 -1.59 -4.02
C LYS A 8 -6.36 -2.02 -2.57
N VAL A 9 -6.86 -1.13 -1.72
CA VAL A 9 -7.16 -1.42 -0.32
C VAL A 9 -8.35 -2.37 -0.24
N THR A 10 -8.17 -3.53 0.39
CA THR A 10 -9.25 -4.46 0.70
C THR A 10 -9.75 -4.29 2.12
N ASP A 11 -8.87 -4.01 3.07
CA ASP A 11 -9.22 -3.97 4.49
C ASP A 11 -8.38 -2.92 5.24
N PHE A 12 -8.86 -2.50 6.41
CA PHE A 12 -8.13 -1.60 7.30
C PHE A 12 -8.26 -2.07 8.75
N PHE A 13 -7.12 -2.30 9.40
CA PHE A 13 -7.02 -2.73 10.78
C PHE A 13 -6.73 -1.52 11.66
N ALA A 14 -7.77 -0.99 12.32
CA ALA A 14 -7.66 0.24 13.12
C ALA A 14 -6.76 0.13 14.36
N LYS A 15 -6.59 -1.07 14.93
CA LYS A 15 -5.74 -1.28 16.11
C LYS A 15 -4.24 -1.11 15.80
N PRO A 16 -3.68 -1.81 14.78
CA PRO A 16 -2.29 -1.59 14.37
C PRO A 16 -2.13 -0.47 13.33
N VAL A 17 -3.22 0.18 12.89
CA VAL A 17 -3.24 1.18 11.81
C VAL A 17 -2.61 0.64 10.52
N VAL A 18 -3.06 -0.55 10.11
CA VAL A 18 -2.53 -1.27 8.94
C VAL A 18 -3.58 -1.33 7.83
N ALA A 19 -3.20 -0.96 6.62
CA ALA A 19 -3.97 -1.15 5.41
C ALA A 19 -3.67 -2.51 4.79
N GLY A 20 -4.69 -3.34 4.60
CA GLY A 20 -4.61 -4.53 3.75
C GLY A 20 -4.76 -4.12 2.29
N ILE A 21 -3.72 -4.31 1.49
CA ILE A 21 -3.66 -3.92 0.08
C ILE A 21 -3.50 -5.19 -0.75
N GLN A 22 -4.43 -5.42 -1.68
CA GLN A 22 -4.29 -6.45 -2.70
C GLN A 22 -3.44 -5.88 -3.83
N LEU A 23 -2.25 -6.47 -4.02
CA LEU A 23 -1.30 -6.03 -5.03
C LEU A 23 -1.68 -6.52 -6.42
N SER A 24 -1.64 -5.62 -7.40
CA SER A 24 -1.63 -5.92 -8.83
C SER A 24 -0.22 -5.84 -9.44
N SER A 25 0.74 -5.24 -8.72
CA SER A 25 2.14 -5.13 -9.11
C SER A 25 3.06 -5.38 -7.91
N ALA A 26 4.36 -5.59 -8.16
CA ALA A 26 5.32 -5.79 -7.08
C ALA A 26 5.55 -4.49 -6.28
N LEU A 27 5.61 -4.62 -4.95
CA LEU A 27 5.87 -3.53 -4.00
C LEU A 27 6.99 -3.93 -3.05
N ARG A 28 7.91 -3.01 -2.73
CA ARG A 28 9.01 -3.24 -1.78
C ARG A 28 9.05 -2.24 -0.65
N ILE A 29 9.67 -2.64 0.47
CA ILE A 29 9.99 -1.70 1.55
C ILE A 29 10.93 -0.62 0.99
N GLY A 30 10.62 0.64 1.29
CA GLY A 30 11.31 1.82 0.76
C GLY A 30 10.61 2.47 -0.43
N ASP A 31 9.68 1.76 -1.10
CA ASP A 31 8.90 2.36 -2.18
C ASP A 31 7.97 3.46 -1.64
N LYS A 32 7.80 4.53 -2.41
CA LYS A 32 6.82 5.58 -2.13
C LYS A 32 5.50 5.22 -2.80
N ILE A 33 4.42 5.21 -2.03
CA ILE A 33 3.09 4.91 -2.51
C ILE A 33 2.15 6.08 -2.25
N HIS A 34 1.13 6.20 -3.10
CA HIS A 34 0.06 7.17 -3.02
C HIS A 34 -1.26 6.40 -2.94
N VAL A 35 -1.94 6.54 -1.81
CA VAL A 35 -3.27 5.98 -1.59
C VAL A 35 -4.31 7.04 -1.94
N LYS A 36 -5.14 6.73 -2.93
CA LYS A 36 -6.15 7.64 -3.46
C LYS A 36 -7.51 6.97 -3.54
N GLY A 37 -8.47 7.59 -2.86
CA GLY A 37 -9.85 7.16 -2.77
C GLY A 37 -10.81 8.32 -2.96
N ASN A 38 -12.08 8.09 -2.61
CA ASN A 38 -13.10 9.14 -2.72
C ASN A 38 -12.93 10.26 -1.68
N SER A 39 -12.41 9.91 -0.49
CA SER A 39 -12.15 10.84 0.61
C SER A 39 -10.74 10.69 1.18
N THR A 40 -9.87 9.99 0.47
CA THR A 40 -8.53 9.59 0.94
C THR A 40 -7.54 10.04 -0.12
N ASP A 41 -6.55 10.83 0.26
CA ASP A 41 -5.48 11.28 -0.62
C ASP A 41 -4.24 11.46 0.25
N MET A 42 -3.32 10.50 0.19
CA MET A 42 -2.11 10.53 0.99
C MET A 42 -0.94 9.81 0.33
N GLU A 43 0.25 10.38 0.47
CA GLU A 43 1.50 9.75 0.09
C GLU A 43 2.26 9.26 1.32
N LEU A 44 2.81 8.05 1.23
CA LEU A 44 3.66 7.50 2.28
C LEU A 44 4.78 6.65 1.71
N THR A 45 5.87 6.55 2.45
CA THR A 45 6.93 5.58 2.16
C THR A 45 6.66 4.31 2.94
N VAL A 46 6.73 3.17 2.26
CA VAL A 46 6.54 1.86 2.87
C VAL A 46 7.70 1.56 3.82
N LYS A 47 7.44 1.64 5.13
CA LYS A 47 8.44 1.32 6.17
C LYS A 47 8.36 -0.12 6.65
N SER A 48 7.15 -0.71 6.61
CA SER A 48 6.87 -2.04 7.12
C SER A 48 5.76 -2.70 6.29
N MET A 49 5.95 -3.98 5.97
CA MET A 49 4.96 -4.80 5.27
C MET A 49 4.86 -6.20 5.88
N GLN A 50 3.66 -6.78 5.85
CA GLN A 50 3.39 -8.12 6.34
C GLN A 50 2.45 -8.88 5.41
N ILE A 51 2.72 -10.17 5.16
CA ILE A 51 1.79 -11.09 4.48
C ILE A 51 1.47 -12.19 5.49
N GLU A 52 0.18 -12.47 5.73
CA GLU A 52 -0.26 -13.53 6.64
C GLU A 52 0.42 -13.47 8.04
N ARG A 53 0.63 -12.25 8.57
CA ARG A 53 1.31 -11.97 9.86
C ARG A 53 2.83 -12.24 9.87
N VAL A 54 3.43 -12.47 8.70
CA VAL A 54 4.87 -12.61 8.51
C VAL A 54 5.42 -11.34 7.88
N SER A 55 6.45 -10.74 8.49
CA SER A 55 7.12 -9.57 7.92
C SER A 55 7.82 -9.93 6.62
N VAL A 56 7.60 -9.14 5.57
CA VAL A 56 8.19 -9.34 4.24
C VAL A 56 8.81 -8.05 3.74
N THR A 57 9.84 -8.18 2.91
CA THR A 57 10.51 -7.03 2.26
C THR A 57 9.93 -6.69 0.89
N GLU A 58 9.23 -7.65 0.28
CA GLU A 58 8.63 -7.56 -1.05
C GLU A 58 7.27 -8.26 -1.06
N GLY A 59 6.28 -7.67 -1.73
CA GLY A 59 5.01 -8.29 -2.09
C GLY A 59 4.87 -8.41 -3.61
N LYS A 60 4.22 -9.48 -4.07
CA LYS A 60 4.03 -9.79 -5.49
C LYS A 60 2.58 -9.54 -5.93
N PRO A 61 2.33 -9.42 -7.24
CA PRO A 61 0.97 -9.39 -7.77
C PRO A 61 0.16 -10.59 -7.28
N GLY A 62 -1.03 -10.34 -6.74
CA GLY A 62 -1.91 -11.35 -6.15
C GLY A 62 -1.84 -11.43 -4.62
N ASP A 63 -0.73 -10.97 -4.01
CA ASP A 63 -0.58 -10.99 -2.56
C ASP A 63 -1.45 -9.92 -1.88
N ILE A 64 -1.88 -10.22 -0.66
CA ILE A 64 -2.50 -9.24 0.23
C ILE A 64 -1.46 -8.83 1.27
N VAL A 65 -0.90 -7.64 1.08
CA VAL A 65 0.10 -7.07 1.99
C VAL A 65 -0.58 -6.14 2.99
N GLY A 66 -0.28 -6.32 4.27
CA GLY A 66 -0.54 -5.36 5.32
C GLY A 66 0.56 -4.30 5.32
N VAL A 67 0.23 -3.05 5.05
CA VAL A 67 1.15 -1.90 5.09
C VAL A 67 0.75 -0.97 6.22
N GLU A 68 1.71 -0.55 7.04
CA GLU A 68 1.47 0.48 8.05
C GLU A 68 1.21 1.82 7.38
N VAL A 69 0.11 2.47 7.73
CA VAL A 69 -0.32 3.75 7.14
C VAL A 69 -0.42 4.82 8.23
N PRO A 70 -0.15 6.10 7.90
CA PRO A 70 -0.20 7.17 8.90
C PRO A 70 -1.63 7.51 9.33
N ASP A 71 -2.63 7.21 8.50
CA ASP A 71 -4.02 7.52 8.75
C ASP A 71 -4.94 6.45 8.12
N ARG A 72 -6.22 6.50 8.47
CA ARG A 72 -7.24 5.55 8.04
C ARG A 72 -7.45 5.58 6.54
N VAL A 73 -7.40 4.40 5.94
CA VAL A 73 -7.81 4.14 4.55
C VAL A 73 -9.16 3.44 4.50
N ARG A 74 -9.78 3.40 3.32
CA ARG A 74 -11.07 2.77 3.08
C ARG A 74 -10.96 1.66 2.04
N ARG A 75 -11.79 0.63 2.18
CA ARG A 75 -11.92 -0.42 1.17
C ARG A 75 -12.28 0.21 -0.17
N GLY A 76 -11.53 -0.16 -1.21
CA GLY A 76 -11.69 0.37 -2.57
C GLY A 76 -10.76 1.53 -2.90
N ASP A 77 -10.04 2.09 -1.92
CA ASP A 77 -8.99 3.09 -2.19
C ASP A 77 -7.92 2.46 -3.10
N LYS A 78 -7.52 3.18 -4.14
CA LYS A 78 -6.50 2.74 -5.09
C LYS A 78 -5.12 3.08 -4.56
N VAL A 79 -4.15 2.23 -4.87
CA VAL A 79 -2.76 2.40 -4.44
C VAL A 79 -1.87 2.50 -5.66
N TYR A 80 -1.12 3.60 -5.72
CA TYR A 80 -0.18 3.89 -6.78
C TYR A 80 1.24 3.88 -6.23
N ARG A 81 2.20 3.35 -6.96
CA ARG A 81 3.63 3.56 -6.66
C ARG A 81 4.09 4.81 -7.39
N ILE A 82 4.68 5.73 -6.64
CA ILE A 82 5.35 6.90 -7.18
C ILE A 82 6.77 6.48 -7.55
N THR A 83 7.11 6.58 -8.83
CA THR A 83 8.49 6.49 -9.29
C THR A 83 8.98 7.88 -9.67
N GLU A 84 10.09 8.30 -9.04
CA GLU A 84 10.88 9.40 -9.57
C GLU A 84 11.55 8.88 -10.84
N GLY A 85 11.21 9.48 -11.98
CA GLY A 85 11.88 9.20 -13.24
C GLY A 85 13.33 9.73 -13.21
N PRO A 86 14.21 9.19 -14.07
CA PRO A 86 15.63 9.53 -14.13
C PRO A 86 15.91 11.00 -14.47
#